data_AF-A0A161SKN3-F1
#
_entry.id   AF-A0A161SKN3-F1
#
_cell.length_a   1.000
_cell.length_b   1.000
_cell.length_c   1.000
_cell.angle_alpha   90.00
_cell.angle_beta   90.00
_cell.angle_gamma   90.00
#
_symmetry.space_group_name_H-M   'P 1'
#
loop_
_entity.id
_entity.type
_entity.pdbx_description
1 polymer ?
#
loop_
_entity_poly.entity_id
_entity_poly.type
_entity_poly.pdbx_seq_one_letter_code
_entity_poly.pdbx_strand_id
1 'polypeptide(L)'
;MQTRPSGRRCTVCALPPEPRLSVETALAQGEAYRVISRASGGLVEPDALRRHVVAGHLPPQLQDAAEATHGLDSTTLAYRIHEIAQRARETALEARRSGHHSAVIRAGDAEARALGILASMGVRHEGDVQDADAFKATAHAVLRAARHSPAVAEAVAAELDALDRPAIADDIRQQAGTHRPTPRLEAAS
;
A
#
# COMPACT_ATOMS: atom_id res chain seq x y z
N MET A 1 -2.95 12.11 38.39
CA MET A 1 -3.33 13.05 37.31
C MET A 1 -3.46 12.25 36.02
N GLN A 2 -4.69 11.98 35.55
CA GLN A 2 -4.90 11.39 34.22
C GLN A 2 -4.87 12.52 33.20
N THR A 3 -3.82 12.60 32.39
CA THR A 3 -3.77 13.48 31.22
C THR A 3 -4.88 13.06 30.27
N ARG A 4 -5.95 13.85 30.20
CA ARG A 4 -6.99 13.67 29.18
C ARG A 4 -6.31 13.78 27.81
N PRO A 5 -6.42 12.78 26.93
CA PRO A 5 -5.85 12.88 25.59
C PRO A 5 -6.49 14.08 24.88
N SER A 6 -5.69 15.11 24.60
CA SER A 6 -6.11 16.32 23.91
C SER A 6 -6.20 16.04 22.41
N GLY A 7 -7.28 15.38 22.00
CA GLY A 7 -7.55 15.08 20.60
C GLY A 7 -8.99 14.61 20.39
N ARG A 8 -9.54 14.88 19.20
CA ARG A 8 -10.82 14.27 18.79
C ARG A 8 -10.64 12.75 18.83
N ARG A 9 -11.58 12.04 19.47
CA ARG A 9 -11.59 10.57 19.48
C ARG A 9 -11.69 10.05 18.04
N CYS A 10 -10.91 9.02 17.72
CA CYS A 10 -11.01 8.35 16.42
C CYS A 10 -12.39 7.71 16.29
N THR A 11 -13.14 8.06 15.24
CA THR A 11 -14.50 7.57 15.03
C THR A 11 -14.55 6.06 14.78
N VAL A 12 -13.53 5.50 14.11
CA VAL A 12 -13.39 4.04 13.91
C VAL A 12 -13.19 3.32 15.25
N CYS A 13 -12.30 3.84 16.10
CA CYS A 13 -12.05 3.25 17.43
C CYS A 13 -13.26 3.34 18.36
N ALA A 14 -14.16 4.29 18.11
CA ALA A 14 -15.39 4.49 18.87
C ALA A 14 -16.55 3.58 18.40
N LEU A 15 -16.40 2.85 17.30
CA LEU A 15 -17.39 1.88 16.85
C LEU A 15 -17.52 0.72 17.86
N PRO A 16 -18.70 0.07 17.93
CA PRO A 16 -18.83 -1.20 18.63
C PRO A 16 -17.85 -2.25 18.07
N PRO A 17 -17.46 -3.28 18.86
CA PRO A 17 -16.40 -4.22 18.47
C PRO A 17 -16.63 -4.92 17.13
N GLU A 18 -17.86 -5.36 16.85
CA GLU A 18 -18.20 -6.07 15.60
C GLU A 18 -18.08 -5.18 14.35
N PRO A 19 -18.75 -4.01 14.25
CA PRO A 19 -18.53 -3.07 13.14
C PRO A 19 -17.09 -2.63 12.99
N ARG A 20 -16.38 -2.44 14.11
CA ARG A 20 -14.96 -2.07 14.09
C ARG A 20 -14.13 -3.16 13.43
N LEU A 21 -14.27 -4.41 13.89
CA LEU A 21 -13.52 -5.55 13.33
C LEU A 21 -13.80 -5.73 11.83
N SER A 22 -15.05 -5.54 11.38
CA SER A 22 -15.39 -5.59 9.95
C SER A 22 -14.65 -4.51 9.15
N VAL A 23 -14.58 -3.28 9.66
CA VAL A 23 -13.85 -2.18 9.02
C VAL A 23 -12.34 -2.45 9.00
N GLU A 24 -11.76 -2.88 10.12
CA GLU A 24 -10.33 -3.18 10.24
C GLU A 24 -9.92 -4.33 9.30
N THR A 25 -10.76 -5.36 9.18
CA THR A 25 -10.53 -6.48 8.26
C THR A 25 -10.62 -6.01 6.81
N ALA A 26 -11.63 -5.22 6.44
CA ALA A 26 -11.76 -4.67 5.09
C ALA A 26 -10.58 -3.75 4.72
N LEU A 27 -10.08 -2.95 5.67
CA LEU A 27 -8.88 -2.14 5.50
C LEU A 27 -7.65 -3.00 5.20
N ALA A 28 -7.44 -4.07 5.97
CA ALA A 28 -6.33 -5.00 5.79
C ALA A 28 -6.43 -5.81 4.48
N GLN A 29 -7.64 -6.08 4.01
CA GLN A 29 -7.91 -6.71 2.71
C GLN A 29 -7.75 -5.75 1.53
N GLY A 30 -7.52 -4.47 1.78
CA GLY A 30 -7.31 -3.49 0.73
C GLY A 30 -8.55 -2.89 0.11
N GLU A 31 -9.71 -3.03 0.74
CA GLU A 31 -10.92 -2.43 0.22
C GLU A 31 -10.78 -0.90 0.17
N ALA A 32 -11.20 -0.30 -0.93
CA ALA A 32 -11.13 1.15 -1.08
C ALA A 32 -11.94 1.85 0.04
N TYR A 33 -11.39 2.91 0.64
CA TYR A 33 -12.05 3.62 1.76
C TYR A 33 -13.50 4.05 1.45
N ARG A 34 -13.82 4.39 0.20
CA ARG A 34 -15.19 4.73 -0.23
C ARG A 34 -16.15 3.53 -0.25
N VAL A 35 -15.63 2.32 -0.45
CA VAL A 35 -16.42 1.07 -0.38
C VAL A 35 -16.70 0.75 1.08
N ILE A 36 -15.66 0.75 1.92
CA ILE A 36 -15.79 0.52 3.38
C ILE A 36 -16.76 1.52 4.01
N SER A 37 -16.60 2.81 3.69
CA SER A 37 -17.49 3.86 4.20
C SER A 37 -18.95 3.60 3.85
N ARG A 38 -19.24 3.25 2.59
CA ARG A 38 -20.60 2.89 2.15
C ARG A 38 -21.12 1.62 2.82
N ALA A 39 -20.29 0.58 2.95
CA ALA A 39 -20.65 -0.67 3.62
C ALA A 39 -20.97 -0.46 5.11
N SER A 40 -20.31 0.51 5.76
CA SER A 40 -20.61 0.94 7.12
C SER A 40 -21.84 1.84 7.25
N GLY A 41 -22.64 2.00 6.19
CA GLY A 41 -23.81 2.89 6.18
C GLY A 41 -23.45 4.38 6.26
N GLY A 42 -22.22 4.77 5.90
CA GLY A 42 -21.73 6.14 6.02
C GLY A 42 -21.35 6.55 7.45
N LEU A 43 -21.34 5.62 8.42
CA LEU A 43 -20.97 5.90 9.81
C LEU A 43 -19.50 6.36 9.95
N VAL A 44 -18.64 5.94 9.02
CA VAL A 44 -17.24 6.33 8.97
C VAL A 44 -16.90 6.98 7.64
N GLU A 45 -16.41 8.21 7.71
CA GLU A 45 -15.91 8.94 6.55
C GLU A 45 -14.57 8.37 6.03
N PRO A 46 -14.31 8.38 4.71
CA PRO A 46 -13.05 7.90 4.15
C PRO A 46 -11.79 8.55 4.75
N ASP A 47 -11.86 9.84 5.11
CA ASP A 47 -10.75 10.54 5.78
C ASP A 47 -10.50 9.99 7.20
N ALA A 48 -11.56 9.61 7.91
CA ALA A 48 -11.43 9.02 9.24
C ALA A 48 -10.80 7.62 9.17
N LEU A 49 -11.13 6.83 8.14
CA LEU A 49 -10.48 5.55 7.85
C LEU A 49 -8.98 5.74 7.60
N ARG A 50 -8.62 6.69 6.72
CA ARG A 50 -7.22 7.01 6.44
C ARG A 50 -6.46 7.41 7.70
N ARG A 51 -7.02 8.33 8.51
CA ARG A 51 -6.39 8.76 9.77
C ARG A 51 -6.28 7.63 10.78
N HIS A 52 -7.24 6.71 10.82
CA HIS A 52 -7.19 5.53 11.69
C HIS A 52 -5.98 4.64 11.33
N VAL A 53 -5.74 4.38 10.05
CA VAL A 53 -4.56 3.63 9.59
C VAL A 53 -3.27 4.41 9.88
N VAL A 54 -3.16 5.66 9.45
CA VAL A 54 -1.93 6.46 9.61
C VAL A 54 -1.54 6.67 11.08
N ALA A 55 -2.51 6.73 11.99
CA ALA A 55 -2.25 6.87 13.42
C ALA A 55 -1.85 5.56 14.12
N GLY A 56 -1.78 4.43 13.40
CA GLY A 56 -1.38 3.14 13.96
C GLY A 56 -2.43 2.55 14.90
N HIS A 57 -3.71 2.78 14.64
CA HIS A 57 -4.80 2.31 15.51
C HIS A 57 -5.27 0.89 15.18
N LEU A 58 -4.77 0.25 14.12
CA LEU A 58 -5.07 -1.16 13.84
C LEU A 58 -4.25 -2.08 14.75
N PRO A 59 -4.72 -3.31 14.99
CA PRO A 59 -3.87 -4.37 15.50
C PRO A 59 -2.61 -4.51 14.62
N PRO A 60 -1.41 -4.74 15.19
CA PRO A 60 -0.16 -4.77 14.42
C PRO A 60 -0.20 -5.67 13.18
N GLN A 61 -0.85 -6.84 13.28
CA GLN A 61 -0.97 -7.79 12.17
C GLN A 61 -1.81 -7.24 11.00
N LEU A 62 -2.79 -6.38 11.29
CA LEU A 62 -3.64 -5.75 10.28
C LEU A 62 -3.04 -4.43 9.78
N GLN A 63 -2.23 -3.76 10.62
CA GLN A 63 -1.59 -2.49 10.30
C GLN A 63 -0.67 -2.62 9.09
N ASP A 64 0.24 -3.60 9.09
CA ASP A 64 1.20 -3.79 8.00
C ASP A 64 0.48 -4.10 6.67
N ALA A 65 -0.54 -4.96 6.71
CA ALA A 65 -1.34 -5.32 5.54
C ALA A 65 -2.12 -4.11 4.98
N ALA A 66 -2.72 -3.31 5.87
CA ALA A 66 -3.43 -2.10 5.48
C ALA A 66 -2.48 -1.05 4.90
N GLU A 67 -1.32 -0.82 5.51
CA GLU A 67 -0.33 0.12 5.00
C GLU A 67 0.17 -0.27 3.62
N ALA A 68 0.54 -1.54 3.44
CA ALA A 68 0.99 -2.08 2.17
C ALA A 68 -0.07 -1.93 1.06
N THR A 69 -1.34 -2.18 1.39
CA THR A 69 -2.41 -2.18 0.38
C THR A 69 -2.90 -0.78 0.04
N HIS A 70 -2.86 0.16 0.99
CA HIS A 70 -3.23 1.56 0.75
C HIS A 70 -2.06 2.43 0.26
N GLY A 71 -0.90 1.82 0.01
CA GLY A 71 0.31 2.50 -0.43
C GLY A 71 0.81 3.53 0.58
N LEU A 72 0.68 3.18 1.86
CA LEU A 72 1.21 3.92 3.01
C LEU A 72 2.48 3.26 3.55
N ASP A 73 2.89 2.11 3.02
CA ASP A 73 4.19 1.52 3.30
C ASP A 73 5.33 2.42 2.83
N SER A 74 6.46 2.29 3.52
CA SER A 74 7.65 3.12 3.30
C SER A 74 8.15 3.08 1.87
N THR A 75 8.10 1.91 1.20
CA THR A 75 8.52 1.75 -0.20
C THR A 75 7.63 2.55 -1.15
N THR A 76 6.30 2.42 -1.05
CA THR A 76 5.39 3.19 -1.90
C THR A 76 5.44 4.70 -1.60
N LEU A 77 5.63 5.08 -0.33
CA LEU A 77 5.85 6.50 0.01
C LEU A 77 7.15 7.03 -0.59
N ALA A 78 8.25 6.28 -0.50
CA ALA A 78 9.51 6.64 -1.12
C ALA A 78 9.36 6.81 -2.64
N TYR A 79 8.69 5.86 -3.32
CA TYR A 79 8.40 5.96 -4.75
C TYR A 79 7.62 7.24 -5.11
N ARG A 80 6.55 7.55 -4.37
CA ARG A 80 5.77 8.77 -4.61
C ARG A 80 6.59 10.05 -4.42
N ILE A 81 7.43 10.09 -3.40
CA ILE A 81 8.31 11.25 -3.15
C ILE A 81 9.36 11.36 -4.25
N HIS A 82 9.90 10.23 -4.73
CA HIS A 82 10.80 10.17 -5.86
C HIS A 82 10.14 10.72 -7.15
N GLU A 83 8.90 10.33 -7.46
CA GLU A 83 8.15 10.91 -8.59
C GLU A 83 7.88 12.41 -8.44
N ILE A 84 7.69 12.91 -7.22
CA ILE A 84 7.57 14.35 -6.96
C ILE A 84 8.89 15.06 -7.26
N ALA A 85 10.02 14.50 -6.82
CA ALA A 85 11.34 15.05 -7.10
C ALA A 85 11.62 15.11 -8.61
N GLN A 86 11.31 14.04 -9.34
CA GLN A 86 11.46 13.99 -10.80
C GLN A 86 10.61 15.04 -11.52
N ARG A 87 9.31 15.12 -11.19
CA ARG A 87 8.42 16.13 -11.77
C ARG A 87 8.85 17.56 -11.44
N ALA A 88 9.37 17.79 -10.23
CA ALA A 88 9.92 19.09 -9.84
C ALA A 88 11.16 19.44 -10.68
N ARG A 89 12.08 18.49 -10.88
CA ARG A 89 13.25 18.65 -11.77
C ARG A 89 12.85 18.97 -13.21
N GLU A 90 11.92 18.20 -13.78
CA GLU A 90 11.41 18.42 -15.14
C GLU A 90 10.76 19.81 -15.28
N THR A 91 9.96 20.21 -14.30
CA THR A 91 9.33 21.54 -14.25
C THR A 91 10.38 22.64 -14.18
N ALA A 92 11.45 22.47 -13.40
CA ALA A 92 12.55 23.43 -13.33
C ALA A 92 13.28 23.56 -14.66
N LEU A 93 13.54 22.44 -15.35
CA LEU A 93 14.17 22.43 -16.67
C LEU A 93 13.32 23.14 -17.72
N GLU A 94 12.01 22.89 -17.73
CA GLU A 94 11.07 23.55 -18.65
C GLU A 94 10.96 25.05 -18.36
N ALA A 95 10.74 25.43 -17.11
CA ALA A 95 10.71 26.83 -16.70
C ALA A 95 11.99 27.59 -17.06
N ARG A 96 13.15 26.93 -16.98
CA ARG A 96 14.44 27.49 -17.40
C ARG A 96 14.48 27.74 -18.91
N ARG A 97 13.99 26.79 -19.73
CA ARG A 97 13.89 26.97 -21.19
C ARG A 97 12.98 28.13 -21.57
N SER A 98 11.89 28.34 -20.81
CA SER A 98 10.93 29.43 -21.04
C SER A 98 11.32 30.78 -20.41
N GLY A 99 12.44 30.87 -19.69
CA GLY A 99 12.87 32.12 -19.02
C GLY A 99 12.08 32.48 -17.75
N HIS A 100 11.31 31.54 -17.18
CA HIS A 100 10.51 31.76 -15.96
C HIS A 100 11.32 31.48 -14.69
N HIS A 101 12.27 32.36 -14.36
CA HIS A 101 13.21 32.16 -13.24
C HIS A 101 12.56 31.88 -11.88
N SER A 102 11.43 32.53 -11.55
CA SER A 102 10.73 32.30 -10.28
C SER A 102 10.15 30.88 -10.18
N ALA A 103 9.71 30.29 -11.30
CA ALA A 103 9.24 28.92 -11.35
C ALA A 103 10.41 27.92 -11.20
N VAL A 104 11.58 28.23 -11.76
CA VAL A 104 12.81 27.42 -11.57
C VAL A 104 13.16 27.31 -10.09
N ILE A 105 13.15 28.42 -9.35
CA ILE A 105 13.49 28.42 -7.91
C ILE A 105 12.47 27.59 -7.12
N ARG A 106 11.17 27.80 -7.33
CA ARG A 106 10.12 27.05 -6.63
C ARG A 106 10.16 25.55 -6.90
N ALA A 107 10.44 25.17 -8.14
CA ALA A 107 10.59 23.79 -8.53
C ALA A 107 11.85 23.17 -7.91
N GLY A 108 12.97 23.89 -7.90
CA GLY A 108 14.19 23.47 -7.20
C GLY A 108 13.99 23.28 -5.69
N ASP A 109 13.27 24.18 -5.02
CA ASP A 109 12.93 24.04 -3.60
C ASP A 109 12.02 22.84 -3.32
N ALA A 110 11.12 22.52 -4.25
CA ALA A 110 10.28 21.33 -4.16
C ALA A 110 11.10 20.04 -4.33
N GLU A 111 12.01 20.00 -5.30
CA GLU A 111 12.94 18.89 -5.51
C GLU A 111 13.83 18.69 -4.27
N ALA A 112 14.48 19.75 -3.78
CA ALA A 112 15.37 19.68 -2.63
C ALA A 112 14.67 19.15 -1.36
N ARG A 113 13.42 19.58 -1.12
CA ARG A 113 12.62 19.05 -0.01
C ARG A 113 12.26 17.58 -0.19
N ALA A 114 11.85 17.17 -1.39
CA ALA A 114 11.54 15.77 -1.67
C ALA A 114 12.76 14.87 -1.46
N LEU A 115 13.93 15.29 -1.97
CA LEU A 115 15.21 14.59 -1.76
C LEU A 115 15.61 14.56 -0.28
N GLY A 116 15.40 15.65 0.46
CA GLY A 116 15.65 15.67 1.91
C GLY A 116 14.79 14.67 2.68
N ILE A 117 13.52 14.51 2.30
CA ILE A 117 12.63 13.50 2.90
C ILE A 117 13.12 12.09 2.56
N LEU A 118 13.48 11.81 1.30
CA LEU A 118 14.04 10.50 0.90
C LEU A 118 15.31 10.15 1.70
N ALA A 119 16.22 11.11 1.85
CA ALA A 119 17.42 10.93 2.66
C ALA A 119 17.08 10.61 4.12
N SER A 120 16.06 11.26 4.69
CA SER A 120 15.60 10.97 6.06
C SER A 120 14.96 9.58 6.21
N MET A 121 14.45 9.00 5.11
CA MET A 121 13.96 7.62 5.04
C MET A 121 15.09 6.60 4.81
N GLY A 122 16.35 7.04 4.73
CA GLY A 122 17.50 6.18 4.49
C GLY A 122 17.77 5.85 3.02
N VAL A 123 17.04 6.45 2.09
CA VAL A 123 17.28 6.29 0.64
C VAL A 123 18.56 7.04 0.28
N ARG A 124 19.54 6.31 -0.29
CA ARG A 124 20.84 6.88 -0.68
C ARG A 124 20.97 7.07 -2.17
N HIS A 125 20.37 6.17 -2.95
CA HIS A 125 20.39 6.23 -4.40
C HIS A 125 18.97 6.20 -4.97
N GLU A 126 18.77 6.94 -6.05
CA GLU A 126 17.49 7.01 -6.75
C GLU A 126 17.06 5.63 -7.29
N GLY A 127 18.04 4.85 -7.77
CA GLY A 127 17.84 3.48 -8.25
C GLY A 127 17.23 2.56 -7.18
N ASP A 128 17.59 2.74 -5.90
CA ASP A 128 17.08 1.91 -4.81
C ASP A 128 15.54 1.98 -4.71
N VAL A 129 14.96 3.16 -4.99
CA VAL A 129 13.51 3.37 -4.94
C VAL A 129 12.82 2.73 -6.13
N GLN A 130 13.41 2.84 -7.31
CA GLN A 130 12.89 2.25 -8.54
C GLN A 130 12.95 0.72 -8.48
N ASP A 131 14.06 0.16 -8.00
CA ASP A 131 14.25 -1.28 -7.83
C ASP A 131 13.26 -1.84 -6.80
N ALA A 132 13.05 -1.14 -5.69
CA ALA A 132 12.10 -1.57 -4.66
C ALA A 132 10.65 -1.53 -5.16
N ASP A 133 10.26 -0.50 -5.92
CA ASP A 133 8.92 -0.43 -6.54
C ASP A 133 8.73 -1.52 -7.62
N ALA A 134 9.72 -1.70 -8.50
CA ALA A 134 9.68 -2.74 -9.53
C ALA A 134 9.62 -4.15 -8.93
N PHE A 135 10.36 -4.40 -7.86
CA PHE A 135 10.30 -5.66 -7.11
C PHE A 135 8.90 -5.87 -6.52
N LYS A 136 8.32 -4.85 -5.87
CA LYS A 136 6.98 -4.90 -5.30
C LYS A 136 5.91 -5.16 -6.37
N ALA A 137 5.96 -4.45 -7.49
CA ALA A 137 5.04 -4.62 -8.61
C ALA A 137 5.13 -6.04 -9.19
N THR A 138 6.34 -6.55 -9.37
CA THR A 138 6.60 -7.92 -9.82
C THR A 138 6.03 -8.94 -8.82
N ALA A 139 6.34 -8.80 -7.53
CA ALA A 139 5.86 -9.69 -6.48
C ALA A 139 4.32 -9.73 -6.45
N HIS A 140 3.66 -8.59 -6.54
CA HIS A 140 2.20 -8.51 -6.62
C HIS A 140 1.63 -9.18 -7.87
N ALA A 141 2.26 -8.98 -9.04
CA ALA A 141 1.83 -9.60 -10.29
C ALA A 141 1.96 -11.13 -10.22
N VAL A 142 3.06 -11.64 -9.67
CA VAL A 142 3.32 -13.06 -9.46
C VAL A 142 2.30 -13.66 -8.50
N LEU A 143 2.07 -13.05 -7.33
CA LEU A 143 1.09 -13.54 -6.36
C LEU A 143 -0.33 -13.55 -6.93
N ARG A 144 -0.71 -12.51 -7.67
CA ARG A 144 -2.01 -12.46 -8.36
C ARG A 144 -2.12 -13.57 -9.41
N ALA A 145 -1.07 -13.82 -10.20
CA ALA A 145 -1.07 -14.90 -11.18
C ALA A 145 -1.18 -16.28 -10.51
N ALA A 146 -0.44 -16.51 -9.43
CA ALA A 146 -0.47 -17.74 -8.64
C ALA A 146 -1.87 -18.03 -8.07
N ARG A 147 -2.57 -17.01 -7.57
CA ARG A 147 -3.96 -17.16 -7.08
C ARG A 147 -4.96 -17.61 -8.15
N HIS A 148 -4.68 -17.38 -9.43
CA HIS A 148 -5.57 -17.74 -10.54
C HIS A 148 -5.12 -19.00 -11.29
N SER A 149 -3.92 -19.51 -11.03
CA SER A 149 -3.36 -20.67 -11.72
C SER A 149 -2.55 -21.54 -10.75
N PRO A 150 -3.07 -22.73 -10.37
CA PRO A 150 -2.34 -23.66 -9.52
C PRO A 150 -0.97 -24.07 -10.08
N ALA A 151 -0.83 -24.15 -11.41
CA ALA A 151 0.44 -24.45 -12.06
C ALA A 151 1.47 -23.33 -11.85
N VAL A 152 1.05 -22.06 -11.89
CA VAL A 152 1.93 -20.92 -11.59
C VAL A 152 2.30 -20.90 -10.11
N ALA A 153 1.33 -21.17 -9.23
CA ALA A 153 1.59 -21.25 -7.79
C ALA A 153 2.65 -22.33 -7.47
N GLU A 154 2.55 -23.52 -8.06
CA GLU A 154 3.52 -24.59 -7.85
C GLU A 154 4.89 -24.25 -8.43
N ALA A 155 4.94 -23.65 -9.63
CA ALA A 155 6.21 -23.22 -10.23
C ALA A 155 6.94 -22.19 -9.34
N VAL A 156 6.22 -21.19 -8.83
CA VAL A 156 6.79 -20.18 -7.92
C VAL A 156 7.22 -20.82 -6.59
N ALA A 157 6.42 -21.73 -6.04
CA ALA A 157 6.76 -22.44 -4.81
C ALA A 157 8.01 -23.31 -4.96
N ALA A 158 8.17 -24.01 -6.09
CA ALA A 158 9.37 -24.80 -6.39
C ALA A 158 10.63 -23.93 -6.50
N GLU A 159 10.56 -22.76 -7.14
CA GLU A 159 11.68 -21.81 -7.17
C GLU A 159 12.02 -21.28 -5.77
N LEU A 160 11.02 -21.03 -4.91
CA LEU A 160 11.25 -20.62 -3.53
C LEU A 160 11.88 -21.72 -2.68
N ASP A 161 11.48 -22.98 -2.88
CA ASP A 161 12.13 -24.13 -2.24
C ASP A 161 13.60 -24.24 -2.66
N ALA A 162 13.90 -24.06 -3.95
CA ALA A 162 15.27 -24.05 -4.49
C ALA A 162 16.14 -22.91 -3.93
N LEU A 163 15.52 -21.85 -3.42
CA LEU A 163 16.18 -20.71 -2.75
C LEU A 163 16.20 -20.85 -1.21
N ASP A 164 15.89 -22.03 -0.67
CA ASP A 164 15.78 -22.31 0.76
C ASP A 164 14.75 -21.37 1.45
N ARG A 165 13.57 -21.21 0.85
CA ARG A 165 12.43 -20.44 1.40
C ARG A 165 11.13 -21.25 1.52
N PRO A 166 11.15 -22.43 2.16
CA PRO A 166 10.00 -23.36 2.16
C PRO A 166 8.75 -22.80 2.85
N ALA A 167 8.90 -21.97 3.90
CA ALA A 167 7.77 -21.36 4.57
C ALA A 167 6.92 -20.48 3.63
N ILE A 168 7.56 -19.73 2.73
CA ILE A 168 6.87 -18.87 1.76
C ILE A 168 6.27 -19.74 0.64
N ALA A 169 6.97 -20.78 0.22
CA ALA A 169 6.48 -21.74 -0.77
C ALA A 169 5.16 -22.40 -0.29
N ASP A 170 5.12 -22.84 0.97
CA ASP A 170 3.94 -23.45 1.58
C ASP A 170 2.77 -22.47 1.70
N ASP A 171 3.02 -21.21 2.06
CA ASP A 171 2.00 -20.17 2.09
C ASP A 171 1.37 -19.94 0.70
N ILE A 172 2.19 -19.92 -0.37
CA ILE A 172 1.70 -19.76 -1.75
C ILE A 172 0.84 -20.97 -2.15
N ARG A 173 1.28 -22.19 -1.85
CA ARG A 173 0.51 -23.42 -2.11
C ARG A 173 -0.82 -23.40 -1.37
N GLN A 174 -0.83 -23.00 -0.10
CA GLN A 174 -2.05 -22.93 0.71
C GLN A 174 -3.04 -21.90 0.15
N GLN A 175 -2.55 -20.71 -0.24
CA GLN A 175 -3.38 -19.67 -0.86
C GLN A 175 -3.97 -20.12 -2.21
N ALA A 176 -3.24 -20.91 -3.00
CA ALA A 176 -3.76 -21.46 -4.25
C ALA A 176 -4.79 -22.59 -4.03
N GLY A 177 -4.55 -23.46 -3.04
CA GLY A 177 -5.42 -24.61 -2.74
C GLY A 177 -6.79 -24.25 -2.13
N THR A 178 -6.86 -23.12 -1.42
CA THR A 178 -8.14 -22.62 -0.87
C THR A 178 -9.10 -22.10 -1.95
N HIS A 179 -8.59 -21.77 -3.14
CA HIS A 179 -9.40 -21.30 -4.26
C HIS A 179 -9.88 -22.46 -5.14
N ARG A 180 -10.62 -23.42 -4.57
CA ARG A 180 -11.28 -24.46 -5.37
C ARG A 180 -12.36 -23.77 -6.23
N PRO A 181 -12.25 -23.77 -7.57
CA PRO A 181 -13.23 -23.09 -8.41
C PRO A 181 -14.61 -23.68 -8.15
N THR A 182 -15.56 -22.85 -7.75
CA THR A 182 -16.97 -23.25 -7.66
C THR A 182 -17.35 -23.75 -9.05
N PRO A 183 -17.80 -25.01 -9.20
CA PRO A 183 -18.17 -25.53 -10.50
C PRO A 183 -19.18 -24.56 -11.12
N ARG A 184 -18.86 -23.99 -12.28
CA ARG A 184 -19.85 -23.28 -13.07
C ARG A 184 -20.95 -24.29 -13.34
N LEU A 185 -22.11 -24.07 -12.76
CA LEU A 185 -23.33 -24.81 -13.10
C LEU A 185 -23.50 -24.66 -14.60
N GLU A 186 -23.10 -25.68 -15.35
CA GLU A 186 -23.42 -25.81 -16.76
C GLU A 186 -24.94 -25.77 -16.85
N ALA A 187 -25.45 -24.70 -17.45
CA ALA A 187 -26.87 -24.53 -17.66
C ALA A 187 -27.35 -25.71 -18.50
N ALA A 188 -28.05 -26.64 -17.85
CA ALA A 188 -28.74 -27.75 -18.49
C ALA A 188 -29.62 -27.17 -19.62
N SER A 189 -29.28 -27.54 -20.84
CA SER A 189 -30.10 -27.32 -22.04
C SER A 189 -30.97 -28.53 -22.29
#